data_AF-A0A7Y1ZYB2-F1
#
_entry.id   AF-A0A7Y1ZYB2-F1
#
_cell.length_a   1.000
_cell.length_b   1.000
_cell.length_c   1.000
_cell.angle_alpha   90.00
_cell.angle_beta   90.00
_cell.angle_gamma   90.00
#
_symmetry.space_group_name_H-M   'P 1'
#
loop_
_entity.id
_entity.type
_entity.pdbx_description
1 polymer ?
#
loop_
_entity_poly.entity_id
_entity_poly.type
_entity_poly.pdbx_seq_one_letter_code
_entity_poly.pdbx_strand_id
1 'polypeptide(L)'
;MSDARSSPLQRLIASAVVLPLGLGAKFVDELPTAVAAANSRADAIRAAGSAAIARAIAELQRLGGPAAPAPPPSGAAGLAPTTEIEVEPVAHPPADALALPDYDQLPAAHIVGKLADLTAGERDDIEAYESAHRNRRTVLGRLDQLRVAGPG
;
A
#
# COMPACT_ATOMS: atom_id res chain seq x y z
N MET A 1 8.26 -55.63 -17.37
CA MET A 1 9.63 -55.82 -16.84
C MET A 1 10.48 -54.66 -17.31
N SER A 2 11.24 -54.11 -16.38
CA SER A 2 12.40 -53.22 -16.58
C SER A 2 12.15 -51.73 -16.81
N ASP A 3 12.07 -51.06 -15.67
CA ASP A 3 12.66 -49.77 -15.32
C ASP A 3 14.05 -49.54 -15.96
N ALA A 4 14.28 -48.36 -16.55
CA ALA A 4 15.61 -47.79 -16.69
C ALA A 4 15.55 -46.29 -17.02
N ARG A 5 15.85 -45.50 -15.98
CA ARG A 5 16.72 -44.31 -16.03
C ARG A 5 16.24 -43.14 -16.87
N SER A 6 15.54 -42.22 -16.21
CA SER A 6 15.80 -40.78 -16.42
C SER A 6 15.63 -40.03 -15.10
N SER A 7 16.77 -39.92 -14.43
CA SER A 7 17.25 -38.85 -13.55
C SER A 7 16.26 -38.16 -12.59
N PRO A 8 16.32 -38.49 -11.28
CA PRO A 8 15.60 -37.79 -10.21
C PRO A 8 16.18 -36.39 -9.86
N LEU A 9 16.94 -35.76 -10.76
CA LEU A 9 17.70 -34.52 -10.48
C LEU A 9 17.28 -33.28 -11.30
N GLN A 10 16.20 -33.34 -12.10
CA GLN A 10 15.79 -32.23 -12.98
C GLN A 10 14.42 -31.61 -12.66
N ARG A 11 13.95 -31.67 -11.41
CA ARG A 11 12.77 -30.89 -10.97
C ARG A 11 13.03 -30.09 -9.69
N LEU A 12 14.26 -29.57 -9.56
CA LEU A 12 14.70 -28.66 -8.50
C LEU A 12 14.52 -27.17 -8.89
N ILE A 13 13.50 -26.85 -9.71
CA ILE A 13 13.18 -25.47 -10.09
C ILE A 13 11.68 -25.26 -9.92
N ALA A 14 11.29 -24.72 -8.76
CA ALA A 14 10.18 -23.80 -8.55
C ALA A 14 10.12 -23.50 -7.04
N SER A 15 10.88 -22.48 -6.67
CA SER A 15 10.91 -21.85 -5.36
C SER A 15 9.53 -21.34 -4.93
N ALA A 16 9.27 -21.46 -3.62
CA ALA A 16 8.06 -21.14 -2.89
C ALA A 16 7.39 -19.81 -3.28
N VAL A 17 6.23 -19.91 -3.93
CA VAL A 17 5.20 -18.89 -4.01
C VAL A 17 3.87 -19.63 -3.95
N VAL A 18 2.89 -19.08 -3.20
CA VAL A 18 1.61 -19.67 -2.74
C VAL A 18 1.69 -20.21 -1.30
N LEU A 19 1.42 -19.30 -0.34
CA LEU A 19 0.87 -19.68 0.96
C LEU A 19 -0.48 -20.37 0.74
N PRO A 20 -0.81 -21.43 1.52
CA PRO A 20 -2.07 -22.13 1.37
C PRO A 20 -3.22 -21.20 1.75
N LEU A 21 -4.13 -21.01 0.81
CA LEU A 21 -5.50 -20.55 1.04
C LEU A 21 -6.17 -21.53 2.02
N GLY A 22 -6.04 -21.26 3.33
CA GLY A 22 -6.42 -22.21 4.36
C GLY A 22 -6.44 -21.67 5.79
N LEU A 23 -6.65 -20.37 5.99
CA LEU A 23 -6.97 -19.82 7.32
C LEU A 23 -8.45 -19.42 7.36
N GLY A 24 -9.29 -20.40 7.70
CA GLY A 24 -10.74 -20.26 7.75
C GLY A 24 -11.25 -19.43 8.94
N ALA A 25 -12.21 -18.56 8.65
CA ALA A 25 -13.46 -18.35 9.39
C ALA A 25 -13.45 -18.08 10.92
N LYS A 26 -12.35 -17.58 11.52
CA LYS A 26 -12.36 -17.10 12.93
C LYS A 26 -11.69 -15.75 13.19
N PHE A 27 -11.25 -15.03 12.16
CA PHE A 27 -10.54 -13.75 12.31
C PHE A 27 -11.35 -12.50 11.95
N VAL A 28 -12.68 -12.58 11.84
CA VAL A 28 -13.50 -11.39 11.52
C VAL A 28 -13.81 -10.56 12.78
N ASP A 29 -13.81 -11.16 13.97
CA ASP A 29 -14.13 -10.46 15.22
C ASP A 29 -12.93 -9.82 15.94
N GLU A 30 -11.68 -10.15 15.59
CA GLU A 30 -10.47 -9.62 16.28
C GLU A 30 -9.72 -8.52 15.50
N LEU A 31 -10.08 -8.28 14.24
CA LEU A 31 -9.47 -7.21 13.43
C LEU A 31 -9.63 -5.79 14.01
N PRO A 32 -10.75 -5.36 14.61
CA PRO A 32 -10.87 -3.98 15.08
C PRO A 32 -9.89 -3.67 16.22
N THR A 33 -9.61 -4.64 17.11
CA THR A 33 -8.72 -4.45 18.26
C THR A 33 -7.25 -4.39 17.83
N ALA A 34 -6.86 -5.17 16.82
CA ALA A 34 -5.50 -5.14 16.29
C ALA A 34 -5.19 -3.80 15.58
N VAL A 35 -6.14 -3.26 14.81
CA VAL A 35 -6.02 -1.94 14.16
C VAL A 35 -6.04 -0.80 15.20
N ALA A 36 -6.91 -0.88 16.21
CA ALA A 36 -6.96 0.09 17.30
C ALA A 36 -5.65 0.10 18.12
N ALA A 37 -5.08 -1.07 18.41
CA ALA A 37 -3.79 -1.19 19.10
C ALA A 37 -2.63 -0.65 18.25
N ALA A 38 -2.67 -0.85 16.93
CA ALA A 38 -1.67 -0.29 16.02
C ALA A 38 -1.74 1.25 15.94
N ASN A 39 -2.95 1.81 15.80
CA ASN A 39 -3.17 3.26 15.79
C ASN A 39 -2.73 3.92 17.09
N SER A 40 -3.03 3.27 18.24
CA SER A 40 -2.62 3.76 19.56
C SER A 40 -1.09 3.86 19.71
N ARG A 41 -0.32 2.95 19.10
CA ARG A 41 1.15 2.99 19.09
C ARG A 41 1.68 4.11 18.20
N ALA A 42 1.05 4.36 17.06
CA ALA A 42 1.42 5.46 16.17
C ALA A 42 1.18 6.84 16.84
N ASP A 43 0.07 6.99 17.57
CA ASP A 43 -0.25 8.20 18.32
C ASP A 43 0.76 8.47 19.45
N ALA A 44 1.22 7.42 20.14
CA ALA A 44 2.26 7.53 21.16
C ALA A 44 3.60 8.02 20.59
N ILE A 45 4.02 7.50 19.43
CA ILE A 45 5.26 7.94 18.74
C ILE A 45 5.13 9.41 18.32
N ARG A 46 3.98 9.81 17.76
CA ARG A 46 3.73 11.19 17.34
C ARG A 46 3.73 12.16 18.53
N ALA A 47 3.10 11.77 19.64
CA ALA A 47 3.07 12.57 20.86
C ALA A 47 4.50 12.77 21.41
N ALA A 48 5.31 11.71 21.48
CA ALA A 48 6.70 11.80 21.92
C ALA A 48 7.55 12.73 21.03
N GLY A 49 7.39 12.63 19.70
CA GLY A 49 8.08 13.50 18.75
C GLY A 49 7.67 14.98 18.91
N SER A 50 6.37 15.25 19.07
CA SER A 50 5.86 16.62 19.24
C SER A 50 6.36 17.29 20.53
N ALA A 51 6.46 16.52 21.62
CA ALA A 51 6.97 17.02 22.90
C ALA A 51 8.47 17.38 22.82
N ALA A 52 9.27 16.62 22.07
CA ALA A 52 10.68 16.94 21.84
C ALA A 52 10.85 18.25 21.05
N ILE A 53 10.02 18.48 20.02
CA ILE A 53 10.02 19.72 19.23
C ILE A 53 9.58 20.91 20.10
N ALA A 54 8.52 20.75 20.89
CA ALA A 54 8.04 21.81 21.78
C ALA A 54 9.11 22.24 22.80
N ARG A 55 9.87 21.28 23.34
CA ARG A 55 10.98 21.56 24.24
C ARG A 55 12.14 22.29 23.55
N ALA A 56 12.46 21.91 22.31
CA ALA A 56 13.48 22.60 21.51
C ALA A 56 13.09 24.04 21.17
N ILE A 57 11.83 24.28 20.80
CA ILE A 57 11.31 25.64 20.52
C ILE A 57 11.30 26.49 21.78
N ALA A 58 10.86 25.95 22.91
CA ALA A 58 10.89 26.66 24.19
C ALA A 58 12.31 27.04 24.61
N GLU A 59 13.30 26.17 24.39
CA GLU A 59 14.70 26.47 24.67
C GLU A 59 15.26 27.56 23.74
N LEU A 60 14.95 27.51 22.44
CA LEU A 60 15.31 28.56 21.48
C LEU A 60 14.74 29.94 21.86
N GLN A 61 13.48 29.97 22.33
CA GLN A 61 12.83 31.18 22.80
C GLN A 61 13.46 31.71 24.10
N ARG A 62 13.86 30.81 25.01
CA ARG A 62 14.54 31.17 26.25
C ARG A 62 15.91 31.81 26.01
N LEU A 63 16.57 31.44 24.92
CA LEU A 63 17.91 31.89 24.55
C LEU A 63 17.92 33.13 23.63
N GLY A 64 16.76 33.62 23.17
CA GLY A 64 16.68 34.86 22.38
C GLY A 64 17.09 34.75 20.90
N GLY A 65 17.19 33.52 20.35
CA GLY A 65 17.38 33.21 18.91
C GLY A 65 18.85 33.13 18.41
N PRO A 66 19.06 32.66 17.16
CA PRO A 66 18.87 31.28 16.70
C PRO A 66 20.04 30.38 17.15
N ALA A 67 19.75 29.22 17.77
CA ALA A 67 20.78 28.20 17.98
C ALA A 67 20.95 27.37 16.70
N ALA A 68 22.17 27.34 16.16
CA ALA A 68 22.53 26.45 15.06
C ALA A 68 22.28 24.98 15.47
N PRO A 69 21.74 24.13 14.58
CA PRO A 69 21.52 22.73 14.90
C PRO A 69 22.88 22.04 15.09
N ALA A 70 23.10 21.46 16.28
CA ALA A 70 24.20 20.52 16.48
C ALA A 70 23.99 19.31 15.56
N PRO A 71 25.06 18.76 14.93
CA PRO A 71 24.93 17.54 14.14
C PRO A 71 24.45 16.39 15.04
N PRO A 72 23.57 15.49 14.54
CA PRO A 72 23.18 14.31 15.30
C PRO A 72 24.40 13.40 15.53
N PRO A 73 24.44 12.65 16.66
CA PRO A 73 25.48 11.65 16.85
C PRO A 73 25.36 10.58 15.77
N SER A 74 26.37 10.53 14.90
CA SER A 74 26.53 9.50 13.89
C SER A 74 27.10 8.23 14.53
N GLY A 75 26.25 7.21 14.68
CA GLY A 75 26.62 5.83 14.38
C GLY A 75 26.79 4.83 15.53
N ALA A 76 26.11 3.68 15.34
CA ALA A 76 26.31 2.34 15.92
C ALA A 76 25.77 2.10 17.35
N ALA A 77 25.00 1.06 17.67
CA ALA A 77 24.54 -0.10 16.90
C ALA A 77 23.38 -0.76 17.66
N GLY A 78 22.44 -1.34 16.90
CA GLY A 78 21.38 -2.19 17.42
C GLY A 78 20.73 -2.91 16.26
N LEU A 79 21.39 -3.98 15.80
CA LEU A 79 20.91 -4.90 14.78
C LEU A 79 19.53 -5.45 15.17
N ALA A 80 18.49 -4.93 14.54
CA ALA A 80 17.32 -5.71 14.20
C ALA A 80 17.23 -5.63 12.67
N PRO A 81 17.00 -6.76 11.96
CA PRO A 81 16.70 -6.69 10.54
C PRO A 81 15.35 -5.97 10.44
N THR A 82 15.39 -4.66 10.21
CA THR A 82 14.31 -4.01 9.51
C THR A 82 14.31 -4.70 8.16
N THR A 83 13.41 -5.67 7.99
CA THR A 83 12.81 -5.91 6.70
C THR A 83 12.28 -4.55 6.28
N GLU A 84 13.15 -3.80 5.61
CA GLU A 84 12.77 -2.75 4.72
C GLU A 84 11.87 -3.49 3.75
N ILE A 85 10.57 -3.41 4.00
CA ILE A 85 9.59 -3.76 2.97
C ILE A 85 9.92 -2.71 1.92
N GLU A 86 10.81 -3.08 1.01
CA GLU A 86 10.92 -2.50 -0.31
C GLU A 86 9.51 -2.65 -0.84
N VAL A 87 8.73 -1.58 -0.66
CA VAL A 87 7.40 -1.48 -1.24
C VAL A 87 7.73 -1.37 -2.72
N GLU A 88 7.86 -2.52 -3.39
CA GLU A 88 8.01 -2.55 -4.83
C GLU A 88 6.91 -1.63 -5.37
N PRO A 89 7.26 -0.66 -6.24
CA PRO A 89 6.26 0.22 -6.80
C PRO A 89 5.20 -0.68 -7.42
N VAL A 90 3.99 -0.65 -6.84
CA VAL A 90 2.87 -1.45 -7.31
C VAL A 90 2.69 -1.07 -8.77
N ALA A 91 3.08 -1.97 -9.66
CA ALA A 91 3.07 -1.71 -11.08
C ALA A 91 1.61 -1.53 -11.51
N HIS A 92 1.20 -0.28 -11.69
CA HIS A 92 -0.10 0.04 -12.25
C HIS A 92 -0.04 -0.08 -13.78
N PRO A 93 -1.15 -0.49 -14.43
CA PRO A 93 -1.20 -0.51 -15.89
C PRO A 93 -0.89 0.87 -16.47
N PRO A 94 -0.16 0.99 -17.59
CA PRO A 94 -0.04 2.27 -18.29
C PRO A 94 -1.41 2.70 -18.85
N ALA A 95 -1.58 4.00 -19.10
CA ALA A 95 -2.86 4.56 -19.59
C ALA A 95 -3.39 3.83 -20.84
N ASP A 96 -2.48 3.44 -21.75
CA ASP A 96 -2.79 2.78 -23.01
C ASP A 96 -3.24 1.32 -22.85
N ALA A 97 -3.03 0.72 -21.68
CA ALA A 97 -3.48 -0.63 -21.35
C ALA A 97 -4.86 -0.65 -20.68
N LEU A 98 -5.45 0.50 -20.37
CA LEU A 98 -6.78 0.58 -19.78
C LEU A 98 -7.86 0.24 -20.81
N ALA A 99 -8.97 -0.33 -20.36
CA ALA A 99 -10.13 -0.64 -21.19
C ALA A 99 -10.80 0.60 -21.83
N LEU A 100 -10.44 1.79 -21.37
CA LEU A 100 -10.93 3.08 -21.87
C LEU A 100 -9.86 3.76 -22.73
N PRO A 101 -10.04 3.87 -24.05
CA PRO A 101 -9.13 4.61 -24.93
C PRO A 101 -9.03 6.08 -24.54
N ASP A 102 -7.85 6.67 -24.72
CA ASP A 102 -7.58 8.09 -24.44
C ASP A 102 -8.00 8.52 -23.02
N TYR A 103 -7.95 7.60 -22.04
CA TYR A 103 -8.48 7.76 -20.69
C TYR A 103 -8.15 9.12 -20.05
N ASP A 104 -6.91 9.55 -20.20
CA ASP A 104 -6.40 10.79 -19.62
C ASP A 104 -7.08 12.05 -20.17
N GLN A 105 -7.52 12.00 -21.43
CA GLN A 105 -8.21 13.09 -22.13
C GLN A 105 -9.71 13.08 -21.86
N LEU A 106 -10.26 11.99 -21.32
CA LEU A 106 -11.69 11.88 -21.06
C LEU A 106 -12.09 12.71 -19.82
N PRO A 107 -13.20 13.47 -19.91
CA PRO A 107 -13.83 14.09 -18.75
C PRO A 107 -14.31 13.04 -17.75
N ALA A 108 -14.21 13.34 -16.45
CA ALA A 108 -14.61 12.43 -15.39
C ALA A 108 -16.06 11.92 -15.52
N ALA A 109 -16.99 12.78 -15.96
CA ALA A 109 -18.38 12.38 -16.19
C ALA A 109 -18.52 11.30 -17.27
N HIS A 110 -17.70 11.37 -18.33
CA HIS A 110 -17.72 10.37 -19.40
C HIS A 110 -17.15 9.03 -18.93
N ILE A 111 -16.06 9.08 -18.15
CA ILE A 111 -15.46 7.89 -17.52
C ILE A 111 -16.50 7.20 -16.63
N VAL A 112 -17.13 7.96 -15.72
CA VAL A 112 -18.16 7.45 -14.79
C VAL A 112 -19.32 6.76 -15.50
N GLY A 113 -19.75 7.28 -16.66
CA GLY A 113 -20.80 6.67 -17.48
C GLY A 113 -20.41 5.31 -18.04
N LYS A 114 -19.13 5.08 -18.34
CA LYS A 114 -18.63 3.81 -18.89
C LYS A 114 -18.27 2.78 -17.84
N LEU A 115 -17.97 3.19 -16.60
CA LEU A 115 -17.53 2.27 -15.54
C LEU A 115 -18.53 1.13 -15.25
N ALA A 116 -19.82 1.36 -15.46
CA ALA A 116 -20.84 0.34 -15.24
C ALA A 116 -20.80 -0.80 -16.26
N ASP A 117 -20.30 -0.53 -17.47
CA ASP A 117 -20.21 -1.49 -18.56
C ASP A 117 -18.91 -2.31 -18.49
N LEU A 118 -17.98 -1.93 -17.60
CA LEU A 118 -16.69 -2.59 -17.43
C LEU A 118 -16.76 -3.76 -16.45
N THR A 119 -15.95 -4.77 -16.73
CA THR A 119 -15.75 -5.90 -15.83
C THR A 119 -15.10 -5.45 -14.51
N ALA A 120 -15.13 -6.32 -13.50
CA ALA A 120 -14.52 -6.02 -12.20
C ALA A 120 -13.00 -5.79 -12.32
N GLY A 121 -12.30 -6.63 -13.11
CA GLY A 121 -10.86 -6.50 -13.31
C GLY A 121 -10.48 -5.19 -14.02
N GLU A 122 -11.21 -4.81 -15.06
CA GLU A 122 -10.97 -3.53 -15.75
C GLU A 122 -11.24 -2.33 -14.84
N ARG A 123 -12.19 -2.45 -13.90
CA ARG A 123 -12.44 -1.42 -12.88
C ARG A 123 -11.30 -1.34 -11.86
N ASP A 124 -10.74 -2.49 -11.45
CA ASP A 124 -9.60 -2.54 -10.54
C ASP A 124 -8.35 -1.91 -11.19
N ASP A 125 -8.11 -2.18 -12.48
CA ASP A 125 -7.02 -1.57 -13.26
C ASP A 125 -7.15 -0.04 -13.33
N ILE A 126 -8.36 0.46 -13.57
CA ILE A 126 -8.66 1.90 -13.57
C ILE A 126 -8.50 2.49 -12.16
N GLU A 127 -8.90 1.77 -11.11
CA GLU A 127 -8.71 2.22 -9.72
C GLU A 127 -7.23 2.38 -9.37
N ALA A 128 -6.41 1.38 -9.72
CA ALA A 128 -4.96 1.40 -9.53
C ALA A 128 -4.30 2.53 -10.31
N TYR A 129 -4.69 2.72 -11.57
CA TYR A 129 -4.20 3.83 -12.37
C TYR A 129 -4.62 5.19 -11.79
N GLU A 130 -5.90 5.39 -11.50
CA GLU A 130 -6.43 6.68 -11.06
C GLU A 130 -5.86 7.09 -9.69
N SER A 131 -5.70 6.15 -8.76
CA SER A 131 -5.14 6.41 -7.43
C SER A 131 -3.67 6.83 -7.48
N ALA A 132 -2.90 6.33 -8.46
CA ALA A 132 -1.51 6.67 -8.65
C ALA A 132 -1.27 7.95 -9.46
N HIS A 133 -2.26 8.38 -10.26
CA HIS A 133 -2.12 9.51 -11.17
C HIS A 133 -2.93 10.72 -10.70
N ARG A 134 -4.06 11.00 -11.34
CA ARG A 134 -4.81 12.26 -11.12
C ARG A 134 -5.69 12.24 -9.88
N ASN A 135 -5.98 11.06 -9.34
CA ASN A 135 -6.77 10.89 -8.13
C ASN A 135 -8.12 11.64 -8.18
N ARG A 136 -8.82 11.54 -9.32
CA ARG A 136 -10.15 12.14 -9.55
C ARG A 136 -11.16 11.46 -8.63
N ARG A 137 -11.49 12.14 -7.53
CA ARG A 137 -12.41 11.65 -6.49
C ARG A 137 -13.74 11.12 -7.02
N THR A 138 -14.28 11.73 -8.09
CA THR A 138 -15.55 11.29 -8.71
C THR A 138 -15.45 9.91 -9.35
N VAL A 139 -14.31 9.60 -9.97
CA VAL A 139 -14.07 8.29 -10.60
C VAL A 139 -13.91 7.24 -9.50
N LEU A 140 -13.03 7.50 -8.52
CA LEU A 140 -12.80 6.58 -7.39
C LEU A 140 -14.08 6.32 -6.58
N GLY A 141 -14.87 7.36 -6.30
CA GLY A 141 -16.14 7.20 -5.59
C GLY A 141 -17.16 6.38 -6.39
N ARG A 142 -17.15 6.46 -7.73
CA ARG A 142 -18.01 5.62 -8.56
C ARG A 142 -17.54 4.15 -8.57
N LEU A 143 -16.22 3.91 -8.62
CA LEU A 143 -15.65 2.57 -8.56
C LEU A 143 -16.02 1.88 -7.24
N ASP A 144 -15.90 2.58 -6.12
CA ASP A 144 -16.30 2.07 -4.80
C ASP A 144 -17.79 1.71 -4.73
N GLN A 145 -18.66 2.59 -5.23
CA GLN A 145 -20.11 2.29 -5.33
C GLN A 145 -20.39 1.02 -6.14
N LEU A 146 -19.72 0.85 -7.28
CA LEU A 146 -19.89 -0.32 -8.14
C LEU A 146 -19.29 -1.60 -7.55
N ARG A 147 -18.34 -1.49 -6.62
CA ARG A 147 -17.81 -2.63 -5.84
C ARG A 147 -18.80 -3.07 -4.77
N VAL A 148 -19.42 -2.12 -4.07
CA VAL A 148 -20.44 -2.40 -3.05
C VAL A 148 -21.75 -2.94 -3.64
N ALA A 149 -22.15 -2.43 -4.82
CA ALA A 149 -23.40 -2.83 -5.47
C ALA A 149 -23.44 -4.30 -5.92
N GLY A 150 -22.28 -4.98 -6.02
CA GLY A 150 -22.15 -6.34 -6.54
C GLY A 150 -22.46 -6.44 -8.05
N PRO A 151 -22.07 -7.52 -8.74
CA PRO A 151 -22.45 -7.72 -10.13
C PRO A 151 -23.97 -7.94 -10.21
N GLY A 152 -24.66 -7.02 -10.89
CA GLY A 152 -26.05 -7.23 -11.33
C GLY A 152 -26.10 -8.16 -12.53
#